data_AF-A0A061NB72-F1
#
_entry.id   AF-A0A061NB72-F1
#
_cell.length_a   1.000
_cell.length_b   1.000
_cell.length_c   1.000
_cell.angle_alpha   90.00
_cell.angle_beta   90.00
_cell.angle_gamma   90.00
#
_symmetry.space_group_name_H-M   'P 1'
#
loop_
_entity.id
_entity.type
_entity.pdbx_description
1 polymer ?
#
loop_
_entity_poly.entity_id
_entity_poly.type
_entity_poly.pdbx_seq_one_letter_code
_entity_poly.pdbx_strand_id
1 'polypeptide(L)'
;MWRSSEQAYFLDVEGKGKKQRPIVIYEDVLFIIKELRRQRGISEDSKLGPLFPKTNGKRYSATYLSGHFKHLLYEAPFNFIRSRKDPITAHTCRHYTAQYLIEQGADLTAIRDALGHASIQTTELYLKQRRRYSEHVGLKIKPMTM
;
A
#
# COMPACT_ATOMS: atom_id res chain seq x y z
N MET A 1 11.47 -0.03 -3.58
CA MET A 1 12.07 0.93 -4.52
C MET A 1 11.03 2.01 -4.73
N TRP A 2 11.39 3.29 -4.50
CA TRP A 2 10.49 4.43 -4.69
C TRP A 2 10.70 5.02 -6.10
N ARG A 3 9.64 5.30 -6.85
CA ARG A 3 9.69 6.00 -8.15
C ARG A 3 8.68 7.14 -8.14
N SER A 4 9.02 8.33 -8.64
CA SER A 4 8.11 9.50 -8.65
C SER A 4 7.55 9.77 -10.04
N SER A 5 6.25 10.06 -10.14
CA SER A 5 5.62 10.75 -11.27
C SER A 5 4.77 11.90 -10.72
N GLU A 6 5.28 13.14 -10.86
CA GLU A 6 4.71 14.47 -10.59
C GLU A 6 3.80 14.75 -9.37
N GLN A 7 3.47 13.79 -8.50
CA GLN A 7 2.81 13.98 -7.20
C GLN A 7 2.64 12.68 -6.38
N ALA A 8 3.16 11.55 -6.86
CA ALA A 8 2.98 10.26 -6.20
C ALA A 8 4.24 9.39 -6.33
N TYR A 9 4.51 8.60 -5.30
CA TYR A 9 5.58 7.62 -5.32
C TYR A 9 5.04 6.22 -5.56
N PHE A 10 5.88 5.33 -6.05
CA PHE A 10 5.54 3.92 -6.21
C PHE A 10 6.41 3.04 -5.37
N LEU A 11 5.79 2.12 -4.63
CA LEU A 11 6.43 1.03 -3.94
C LEU A 11 6.27 -0.25 -4.75
N ASP A 12 7.37 -0.84 -5.19
CA ASP A 12 7.33 -2.19 -5.77
C ASP A 12 7.12 -3.24 -4.67
N VAL A 13 6.01 -3.97 -4.75
CA VAL A 13 5.61 -5.03 -3.82
C VAL A 13 5.63 -6.38 -4.52
N GLU A 14 6.31 -7.35 -3.90
CA GLU A 14 6.27 -8.74 -4.33
C GLU A 14 5.05 -9.45 -3.74
N GLY A 15 4.12 -9.86 -4.60
CA GLY A 15 2.92 -10.60 -4.21
C GLY A 15 3.03 -12.11 -4.42
N LYS A 16 1.90 -12.82 -4.27
CA LYS A 16 1.80 -14.28 -4.50
C LYS A 16 2.35 -14.66 -5.88
N GLY A 17 3.21 -15.68 -5.91
CA GLY A 17 3.89 -16.14 -7.12
C GLY A 17 5.07 -15.27 -7.56
N LYS A 18 5.69 -14.52 -6.64
CA LYS A 18 6.83 -13.61 -6.89
C LYS A 18 6.54 -12.53 -7.94
N LYS A 19 5.27 -12.16 -8.10
CA LYS A 19 4.84 -11.15 -9.07
C LYS A 19 5.06 -9.76 -8.48
N GLN A 20 5.86 -8.96 -9.15
CA GLN A 20 6.11 -7.56 -8.79
C GLN A 20 4.95 -6.67 -9.22
N ARG A 21 4.49 -5.83 -8.29
CA ARG A 21 3.40 -4.88 -8.52
C ARG A 21 3.81 -3.53 -7.96
N PRO A 22 3.85 -2.48 -8.79
CA PRO A 22 3.98 -1.14 -8.26
C PRO A 22 2.67 -0.76 -7.56
N ILE A 23 2.77 -0.19 -6.36
CA ILE A 23 1.63 0.37 -5.62
C ILE A 23 1.92 1.84 -5.39
N VAL A 24 0.92 2.69 -5.62
CA VAL A 24 1.03 4.12 -5.31
C VAL A 24 1.08 4.32 -3.79
N ILE A 25 1.99 5.16 -3.35
CA ILE A 25 2.02 5.74 -2.02
C ILE A 25 2.06 7.26 -2.17
N TYR A 26 1.42 7.94 -1.24
CA TYR A 26 1.41 9.40 -1.19
C TYR A 26 2.64 9.93 -0.46
N GLU A 27 2.94 11.21 -0.66
CA GLU A 27 4.07 11.89 -0.05
C GLU A 27 4.02 11.83 1.49
N ASP A 28 2.85 12.05 2.10
CA ASP A 28 2.65 11.97 3.55
C ASP A 28 2.95 10.57 4.11
N VAL A 29 2.50 9.51 3.42
CA VAL A 29 2.79 8.12 3.78
C VAL A 29 4.28 7.84 3.63
N LEU A 30 4.91 8.29 2.54
CA LEU A 30 6.34 8.11 2.34
C LEU A 30 7.14 8.82 3.42
N PHE A 31 6.75 10.05 3.78
CA PHE A 31 7.37 10.84 4.84
C PHE A 31 7.34 10.08 6.17
N ILE A 32 6.17 9.54 6.58
CA ILE A 32 6.04 8.74 7.81
C ILE A 32 6.94 7.50 7.78
N ILE A 33 7.04 6.81 6.63
CA ILE A 33 7.91 5.63 6.50
C ILE A 33 9.39 6.01 6.62
N LYS A 34 9.80 7.11 5.99
CA LYS A 34 11.18 7.63 6.08
C LYS A 34 11.52 8.00 7.52
N GLU A 35 10.63 8.70 8.20
CA GLU A 35 10.80 9.10 9.60
C GLU A 35 10.92 7.87 10.52
N LEU A 36 10.07 6.85 10.33
CA LEU A 36 10.20 5.58 11.05
C LEU A 36 11.58 4.95 10.84
N ARG A 37 12.10 4.94 9.61
CA ARG A 37 13.43 4.38 9.31
C ARG A 37 14.55 5.20 9.97
N ARG A 38 14.45 6.53 9.93
CA ARG A 38 15.38 7.46 10.56
C ARG A 38 15.48 7.22 12.06
N GLN A 39 14.34 7.08 12.75
CA GLN A 39 14.27 6.75 14.19
C GLN A 39 14.84 5.37 14.56
N ARG A 40 15.12 4.53 13.55
CA ARG A 40 15.70 3.19 13.72
C ARG A 40 17.14 3.12 13.19
N GLY A 41 17.76 4.27 12.93
CA GLY A 41 19.14 4.37 12.45
C GLY A 41 19.33 3.91 11.00
N ILE A 42 18.25 3.80 10.23
CA ILE A 42 18.30 3.42 8.83
C ILE A 42 18.15 4.70 7.99
N SER A 43 19.13 4.94 7.11
CA SER A 43 19.07 6.06 6.17
C SER A 43 17.77 6.02 5.34
N GLU A 44 17.16 7.19 5.19
CA GLU A 44 15.87 7.38 4.53
C GLU A 44 15.87 6.89 3.07
N ASP A 45 17.00 7.05 2.38
CA ASP A 45 17.19 6.65 0.99
C ASP A 45 17.84 5.27 0.84
N SER A 46 18.20 4.63 1.96
CA SER A 46 18.74 3.27 1.92
C SER A 46 17.72 2.34 1.29
N LYS A 47 18.15 1.65 0.23
CA LYS A 47 17.35 0.59 -0.43
C LYS A 47 17.45 -0.74 0.32
N LEU A 48 18.26 -0.81 1.37
CA LEU A 48 18.51 -2.00 2.15
C LEU A 48 17.67 -2.02 3.42
N GLY A 49 17.45 -3.23 3.96
CA GLY A 49 16.69 -3.44 5.19
C GLY A 49 15.16 -3.45 5.02
N PRO A 50 14.41 -3.75 6.09
CA PRO A 50 12.96 -3.80 6.06
C PRO A 50 12.31 -2.44 5.83
N LEU A 51 11.20 -2.41 5.10
CA LEU A 51 10.36 -1.23 4.95
C LEU A 51 9.89 -0.68 6.32
N PHE A 52 9.45 -1.60 7.19
CA PHE A 52 9.05 -1.31 8.57
C PHE A 52 10.02 -2.00 9.55
N PRO A 53 11.10 -1.30 9.96
CA PRO A 53 12.07 -1.83 10.91
C PRO A 53 11.56 -1.81 12.35
N LYS A 54 11.82 -2.91 13.08
CA LYS A 54 11.81 -2.94 14.55
C LYS A 54 13.01 -2.15 15.10
N THR A 55 13.00 -1.88 16.41
CA THR A 55 14.14 -1.32 17.14
C THR A 55 15.43 -2.14 17.00
N ASN A 56 15.32 -3.46 16.86
CA ASN A 56 16.45 -4.36 16.63
C ASN A 56 16.79 -4.58 15.14
N GLY A 57 16.26 -3.74 14.23
CA GLY A 57 16.51 -3.81 12.79
C GLY A 57 15.80 -4.96 12.03
N LYS A 58 15.12 -5.87 12.74
CA LYS A 58 14.37 -6.98 12.12
C LYS A 58 13.03 -6.52 11.55
N ARG A 59 12.40 -7.37 10.72
CA ARG A 59 11.07 -7.13 10.15
C ARG A 59 9.98 -7.41 11.19
N TYR A 60 8.88 -6.66 11.13
CA TYR A 60 7.64 -7.10 11.76
C TYR A 60 7.04 -8.30 11.02
N SER A 61 6.38 -9.20 11.76
CA SER A 61 5.57 -10.25 11.14
C SER A 61 4.23 -9.66 10.69
N ALA A 62 3.66 -10.21 9.62
CA ALA A 62 2.34 -9.80 9.15
C ALA A 62 1.25 -9.97 10.23
N THR A 63 1.34 -11.05 11.02
CA THR A 63 0.44 -11.30 12.16
C THR A 63 0.53 -10.20 13.21
N TYR A 64 1.75 -9.77 13.58
CA TYR A 64 1.93 -8.68 14.54
C TYR A 64 1.33 -7.37 14.03
N LEU A 65 1.65 -6.99 12.78
CA LEU A 65 1.11 -5.76 12.19
C LEU A 65 -0.41 -5.80 12.10
N SER A 66 -0.98 -6.96 11.78
CA SER A 66 -2.43 -7.14 11.71
C SER A 66 -3.09 -7.01 13.09
N GLY A 67 -2.48 -7.56 14.13
CA GLY A 67 -2.94 -7.41 15.51
C GLY A 67 -2.81 -5.96 16.00
N HIS A 68 -1.66 -5.33 15.75
CA HIS A 68 -1.42 -3.94 16.11
C HIS A 68 -2.38 -2.97 15.41
N PHE A 69 -2.65 -3.19 14.12
CA PHE A 69 -3.65 -2.42 13.38
C PHE A 69 -5.05 -2.52 14.00
N LYS A 70 -5.49 -3.74 14.35
CA LYS A 70 -6.77 -3.94 15.04
C LYS A 70 -6.83 -3.22 16.38
N HIS A 71 -5.73 -3.27 17.15
CA HIS A 71 -5.62 -2.56 18.42
C HIS A 71 -5.75 -1.04 18.23
N LEU A 72 -5.02 -0.45 17.28
CA LEU A 72 -5.11 0.98 16.98
C LEU A 72 -6.53 1.40 16.59
N LEU A 73 -7.23 0.58 15.81
CA LEU A 73 -8.62 0.85 15.44
C LEU A 73 -9.56 0.76 16.65
N TYR A 74 -9.32 -0.17 17.57
CA TYR A 74 -10.12 -0.30 18.79
C TYR A 74 -9.98 0.91 19.71
N GLU A 75 -8.78 1.47 19.82
CA GLU A 75 -8.48 2.67 20.63
C GLU A 75 -8.92 3.98 19.97
N ALA A 76 -9.23 3.97 18.68
CA ALA A 76 -9.64 5.17 17.95
C ALA A 76 -10.94 5.77 18.53
N PRO A 77 -11.16 7.09 18.40
CA PRO A 77 -12.34 7.79 18.94
C PRO A 77 -13.63 7.53 18.13
N PHE A 78 -13.72 6.39 17.44
CA PHE A 78 -14.84 6.04 16.57
C PHE A 78 -15.66 4.92 17.20
N ASN A 79 -16.74 5.27 17.90
CA ASN A 79 -17.60 4.31 18.62
C ASN A 79 -18.17 3.22 17.71
N PHE A 80 -18.43 3.53 16.43
CA PHE A 80 -18.94 2.55 15.48
C PHE A 80 -17.97 1.38 15.26
N ILE A 81 -16.66 1.56 15.44
CA ILE A 81 -15.69 0.47 15.25
C ILE A 81 -15.92 -0.63 16.28
N ARG A 82 -16.22 -0.24 17.52
CA ARG A 82 -16.45 -1.15 18.65
C ARG A 82 -17.80 -1.87 18.58
N SER A 83 -18.79 -1.32 17.87
CA SER A 83 -20.13 -1.90 17.73
C SER A 83 -20.32 -2.83 16.52
N ARG A 84 -19.29 -2.99 15.68
CA ARG A 84 -19.36 -3.86 14.48
C ARG A 84 -19.31 -5.34 14.84
N LYS A 85 -20.15 -6.14 14.17
CA LYS A 85 -20.06 -7.60 14.17
C LYS A 85 -18.79 -8.10 13.45
N ASP A 86 -18.45 -7.47 12.34
CA ASP A 86 -17.26 -7.79 11.55
C ASP A 86 -16.15 -6.74 11.77
N PRO A 87 -15.03 -7.13 12.41
CA PRO A 87 -13.92 -6.23 12.67
C PRO A 87 -13.29 -5.69 11.40
N ILE A 88 -12.86 -4.42 11.45
CA ILE A 88 -12.08 -3.83 10.36
C ILE A 88 -10.67 -4.43 10.38
N THR A 89 -10.22 -4.91 9.24
CA THR A 89 -8.89 -5.51 9.04
C THR A 89 -8.20 -4.89 7.82
N ALA A 90 -6.91 -5.19 7.62
CA ALA A 90 -6.20 -4.79 6.41
C ALA A 90 -6.89 -5.29 5.12
N HIS A 91 -7.51 -6.48 5.15
CA HIS A 91 -8.30 -7.00 4.04
C HIS A 91 -9.58 -6.19 3.82
N THR A 92 -10.28 -5.79 4.89
CA THR A 92 -11.45 -4.90 4.82
C THR A 92 -11.09 -3.57 4.15
N CYS A 93 -9.99 -2.93 4.56
CA CYS A 93 -9.51 -1.68 3.95
C CYS A 93 -9.18 -1.87 2.47
N ARG A 94 -8.56 -3.00 2.11
CA ARG A 94 -8.24 -3.32 0.72
C ARG A 94 -9.50 -3.53 -0.13
N HIS A 95 -10.51 -4.21 0.38
CA HIS A 95 -11.78 -4.37 -0.33
C HIS A 95 -12.48 -3.03 -0.52
N TYR A 96 -12.51 -2.19 0.52
CA TYR A 96 -13.04 -0.84 0.42
C TYR A 96 -12.30 -0.01 -0.63
N THR A 97 -10.97 -0.10 -0.68
CA THR A 97 -10.15 0.58 -1.71
C THR A 97 -10.55 0.15 -3.13
N ALA A 98 -10.81 -1.14 -3.33
CA ALA A 98 -11.27 -1.67 -4.61
C ALA A 98 -12.62 -1.06 -5.01
N GLN A 99 -13.59 -1.11 -4.10
CA GLN A 99 -14.93 -0.57 -4.33
C GLN A 99 -14.89 0.94 -4.57
N TYR A 100 -14.15 1.69 -3.75
CA TYR A 100 -13.98 3.13 -3.91
C TYR A 100 -13.43 3.47 -5.29
N LEU A 101 -12.40 2.75 -5.77
CA LEU A 101 -11.87 2.95 -7.12
C LEU A 101 -12.92 2.68 -8.22
N ILE A 102 -13.78 1.67 -8.04
CA ILE A 102 -14.90 1.39 -8.96
C ILE A 102 -15.87 2.57 -8.98
N GLU A 103 -16.25 3.09 -7.81
CA GLU A 103 -17.16 4.23 -7.67
C GLU A 103 -16.57 5.51 -8.31
N GLN A 104 -15.25 5.67 -8.32
CA GLN A 104 -14.55 6.74 -9.03
C GLN A 104 -14.36 6.48 -10.54
N GLY A 105 -15.01 5.45 -11.10
CA GLY A 105 -14.95 5.11 -12.53
C GLY A 105 -13.58 4.61 -12.98
N ALA A 106 -12.82 3.95 -12.11
CA ALA A 106 -11.61 3.24 -12.53
C ALA A 106 -11.97 1.93 -13.25
N ASP A 107 -11.21 1.63 -14.30
CA ASP A 107 -11.37 0.39 -15.05
C ASP A 107 -11.11 -0.84 -14.15
N LEU A 108 -12.00 -1.83 -14.22
CA LEU A 108 -11.94 -3.04 -13.40
C LEU A 108 -10.66 -3.84 -13.64
N THR A 109 -10.16 -3.86 -14.88
CA THR A 109 -8.91 -4.53 -15.21
C THR A 109 -7.72 -3.84 -14.55
N ALA A 110 -7.68 -2.51 -14.58
CA ALA A 110 -6.65 -1.73 -13.93
C ALA A 110 -6.71 -1.84 -12.38
N ILE A 111 -7.89 -1.90 -11.77
CA ILE A 111 -8.07 -2.19 -10.33
C ILE A 111 -7.56 -3.59 -9.98
N ARG A 112 -7.93 -4.60 -10.78
CA ARG A 112 -7.51 -5.99 -10.59
C ARG A 112 -5.99 -6.13 -10.59
N ASP A 113 -5.34 -5.44 -11.54
CA ASP A 113 -3.89 -5.46 -11.71
C ASP A 113 -3.16 -4.77 -10.55
N ALA A 114 -3.66 -3.61 -10.12
CA ALA A 114 -3.14 -2.86 -8.97
C ALA A 114 -3.31 -3.63 -7.66
N LEU A 115 -4.46 -4.27 -7.45
CA LEU A 115 -4.74 -4.94 -6.20
C LEU A 115 -4.09 -6.32 -6.14
N GLY A 116 -4.35 -7.25 -7.06
CA GLY A 116 -3.79 -8.59 -6.84
C GLY A 116 -4.42 -9.81 -7.48
N HIS A 117 -5.62 -9.75 -8.05
CA HIS A 117 -6.34 -10.96 -8.39
C HIS A 117 -5.75 -11.64 -9.63
N ALA A 118 -5.51 -12.95 -9.50
CA ALA A 118 -4.72 -13.76 -10.41
C ALA A 118 -5.63 -14.61 -11.32
N SER A 119 -5.89 -14.12 -12.53
CA SER A 119 -5.98 -14.99 -13.72
C SER A 119 -5.44 -14.19 -14.92
N ILE A 120 -4.21 -14.50 -15.31
CA ILE A 120 -3.79 -15.05 -16.61
C ILE A 120 -3.97 -14.03 -17.74
N GLN A 121 -2.89 -13.33 -18.10
CA GLN A 121 -2.21 -13.57 -19.38
C GLN A 121 -0.85 -12.88 -19.43
N THR A 122 -0.01 -13.49 -20.24
CA THR A 122 1.44 -13.47 -20.26
C THR A 122 2.04 -12.26 -20.98
N THR A 123 3.29 -11.98 -20.63
CA THR A 123 4.37 -11.46 -21.49
C THR A 123 4.14 -10.13 -22.22
N GLU A 124 4.51 -9.02 -21.59
CA GLU A 124 5.14 -7.83 -22.22
C GLU A 124 5.80 -6.98 -21.11
N LEU A 125 6.97 -7.38 -20.61
CA LEU A 125 7.37 -7.00 -19.23
C LEU A 125 8.35 -5.83 -19.07
N TYR A 126 8.71 -5.08 -20.12
CA TYR A 126 9.60 -3.91 -19.92
C TYR A 126 9.05 -2.58 -20.47
N LEU A 127 8.43 -2.54 -21.65
CA LEU A 127 7.79 -1.33 -22.19
C LEU A 127 6.49 -0.95 -21.44
N LYS A 128 5.79 -1.93 -20.88
CA LYS A 128 4.52 -1.73 -20.14
C LYS A 128 4.70 -1.06 -18.77
N GLN A 129 5.90 -1.15 -18.19
CA GLN A 129 6.14 -0.70 -16.82
C GLN A 129 6.05 0.82 -16.69
N ARG A 130 6.50 1.57 -17.71
CA ARG A 130 6.40 3.04 -17.72
C ARG A 130 4.94 3.51 -17.83
N ARG A 131 4.11 2.85 -18.66
CA ARG A 131 2.65 3.09 -18.73
C ARG A 131 1.94 2.75 -17.42
N ARG A 132 2.34 1.66 -16.74
CA ARG A 132 1.77 1.24 -15.43
C ARG A 132 1.90 2.29 -14.34
N TYR A 133 2.89 3.19 -14.41
CA TYR A 133 3.08 4.23 -13.40
C TYR A 133 2.20 5.44 -13.68
N SER A 134 2.30 6.03 -14.87
CA SER A 134 1.54 7.24 -15.25
C SER A 134 0.01 7.01 -15.33
N GLU A 135 -0.43 5.79 -15.59
CA GLU A 135 -1.86 5.43 -15.70
C GLU A 135 -2.37 4.62 -14.48
N HIS A 136 -1.61 4.57 -13.38
CA HIS A 136 -1.96 3.73 -12.24
C HIS A 136 -3.26 4.18 -11.57
N VAL A 137 -4.21 3.25 -11.36
CA VAL A 137 -5.54 3.58 -10.75
C VAL A 137 -5.44 4.22 -9.36
N GLY A 138 -4.37 3.93 -8.62
CA GLY A 138 -4.10 4.57 -7.33
C GLY A 138 -3.95 6.09 -7.41
N LEU A 139 -3.58 6.64 -8.57
CA LEU A 139 -3.52 8.09 -8.78
C LEU A 139 -4.91 8.75 -8.80
N LYS A 140 -5.99 7.98 -9.00
CA LYS A 140 -7.37 8.49 -8.95
C LYS A 140 -7.87 8.75 -7.53
N ILE A 141 -7.24 8.12 -6.53
CA ILE A 141 -7.54 8.40 -5.13
C ILE A 141 -6.86 9.74 -4.82
N LYS A 142 -7.67 10.78 -4.60
CA LYS A 142 -7.16 12.08 -4.16
C LYS A 142 -6.76 11.96 -2.69
N PRO A 143 -5.51 12.29 -2.31
CA PRO A 143 -5.17 12.40 -0.89
C PRO A 143 -6.09 13.45 -0.26
N MET A 144 -6.56 13.18 0.97
CA MET A 144 -7.31 14.17 1.72
C MET A 144 -6.35 15.32 2.00
N THR A 145 -6.54 16.47 1.34
CA THR A 145 -5.77 17.67 1.63
C THR A 145 -6.06 18.03 3.08
N MET A 146 -5.06 17.90 3.96
CA MET A 146 -5.12 18.46 5.31
C MET A 146 -5.07 19.98 5.25
#